data_AF-A0A222P6M0-F1
#
_entry.id   AF-A0A222P6M0-F1
#
_cell.length_a   1.000
_cell.length_b   1.000
_cell.length_c   1.000
_cell.angle_alpha   90.00
_cell.angle_beta   90.00
_cell.angle_gamma   90.00
#
_symmetry.space_group_name_H-M   'P 1'
#
loop_
_entity.id
_entity.type
_entity.pdbx_description
1 polymer ?
#
loop_
_entity_poly.entity_id
_entity_poly.type
_entity_poly.pdbx_seq_one_letter_code
_entity_poly.pdbx_strand_id
1 'polypeptide(L)'
;MKYSLQELVEMENPYELLITKDKGASLNESREAIQQLSVKQRTNLITKLILQCPGDGFNKLNQTVHHSLCYEKFAEAVGRACILNRLIQLLQGEEPHLVFNSPEYSISLFHEFSGLVAHLIPDRKAISERLAAVTPKEQYSRIARQLDAIFSVTLAKVDDRDIPFGAIVEEQALTAPGRNSIFAIPSSPDEKEKTTENQSTTEIGLN
;
A
#
# COMPACT_ATOMS: atom_id res chain seq x y z
N MET A 1 26.91 -27.33 -10.21
CA MET A 1 25.53 -26.82 -10.26
C MET A 1 24.62 -27.81 -9.55
N LYS A 2 23.85 -27.37 -8.54
CA LYS A 2 22.90 -28.24 -7.83
C LYS A 2 21.50 -28.22 -8.44
N TYR A 3 21.01 -27.04 -8.82
CA TYR A 3 19.74 -26.86 -9.53
C TYR A 3 19.96 -26.17 -10.87
N SER A 4 19.20 -26.61 -11.87
CA SER A 4 19.09 -25.98 -13.19
C SER A 4 18.11 -24.80 -13.19
N LEU A 5 18.13 -24.00 -14.26
CA LEU A 5 17.24 -22.84 -14.40
C LEU A 5 15.76 -23.24 -14.34
N GLN A 6 15.38 -24.34 -15.00
CA GLN A 6 14.00 -24.80 -15.01
C GLN A 6 13.54 -25.29 -13.63
N GLU A 7 14.39 -26.03 -12.92
CA GLU A 7 14.12 -26.47 -11.55
C GLU A 7 13.96 -25.28 -10.59
N LEU A 8 14.76 -24.22 -10.73
CA LEU A 8 14.62 -23.01 -9.91
C LEU A 8 13.28 -22.28 -10.14
N VAL A 9 12.76 -22.31 -11.37
CA VAL A 9 11.50 -21.64 -11.72
C VAL A 9 10.28 -22.43 -11.23
N GLU A 10 10.31 -23.75 -11.43
CA GLU A 10 9.24 -24.66 -11.05
C GLU A 10 9.28 -25.05 -9.56
N MET A 11 10.32 -24.65 -8.83
CA MET A 11 10.51 -24.97 -7.42
C MET A 11 9.28 -24.60 -6.59
N GLU A 12 8.70 -25.60 -5.93
CA GLU A 12 7.56 -25.42 -5.04
C GLU A 12 7.99 -24.87 -3.69
N ASN A 13 9.07 -25.37 -3.08
CA ASN A 13 9.53 -24.98 -1.74
C ASN A 13 10.95 -24.40 -1.71
N PRO A 14 11.21 -23.24 -2.36
CA PRO A 14 12.56 -22.67 -2.44
C PRO A 14 13.17 -22.31 -1.09
N TYR A 15 12.38 -21.95 -0.07
CA TYR A 15 12.93 -21.59 1.25
C TYR A 15 13.60 -22.78 1.94
N GLU A 16 12.94 -23.93 1.95
CA GLU A 16 13.48 -25.13 2.58
C GLU A 16 14.69 -25.66 1.79
N LEU A 17 14.59 -25.72 0.46
CA LEU A 17 15.58 -26.35 -0.41
C LEU A 17 16.85 -25.50 -0.61
N LEU A 18 16.73 -24.18 -0.70
CA LEU A 18 17.87 -23.29 -0.94
C LEU A 18 18.51 -22.78 0.35
N ILE A 19 17.72 -22.56 1.39
CA ILE A 19 18.17 -21.88 2.61
C ILE A 19 18.34 -22.85 3.78
N THR A 20 17.33 -23.69 4.04
CA THR A 20 17.26 -24.46 5.30
C THR A 20 18.02 -25.78 5.24
N LYS A 21 17.80 -26.59 4.20
CA LYS A 21 18.31 -27.97 4.09
C LYS A 21 19.83 -28.07 4.20
N ASP A 22 20.53 -27.15 3.54
CA ASP A 22 22.01 -27.16 3.47
C ASP A 22 22.62 -25.84 3.96
N LYS A 23 21.92 -25.11 4.85
CA LYS A 23 22.37 -23.81 5.40
C LYS A 23 22.84 -22.80 4.33
N GLY A 24 22.17 -22.75 3.17
CA GLY A 24 22.53 -21.86 2.06
C GLY A 24 23.57 -22.39 1.07
N ALA A 25 24.16 -23.57 1.28
CA ALA A 25 25.14 -24.13 0.34
C ALA A 25 24.52 -24.38 -1.06
N SER A 26 23.28 -24.89 -1.08
CA SER A 26 22.47 -25.08 -2.29
C SER A 26 22.28 -23.82 -3.12
N LEU A 27 22.16 -22.67 -2.45
CA LEU A 27 22.02 -21.36 -3.10
C LEU A 27 23.32 -20.98 -3.80
N ASN A 28 24.47 -21.17 -3.14
CA ASN A 28 25.79 -20.91 -3.72
C ASN A 28 26.12 -21.87 -4.88
N GLU A 29 25.79 -23.14 -4.75
CA GLU A 29 26.01 -24.15 -5.80
C GLU A 29 25.13 -23.94 -7.05
N SER A 30 24.06 -23.16 -6.92
CA SER A 30 23.12 -22.82 -8.00
C SER A 30 23.26 -21.37 -8.46
N ARG A 31 24.30 -20.67 -8.01
CA ARG A 31 24.59 -19.26 -8.30
C ARG A 31 24.53 -18.91 -9.77
N GLU A 32 25.19 -19.70 -10.62
CA GLU A 32 25.22 -19.47 -12.07
C GLU A 32 23.81 -19.54 -12.70
N ALA A 33 22.98 -20.50 -12.28
CA ALA A 33 21.60 -20.61 -12.75
C ALA A 33 20.73 -19.44 -12.25
N ILE A 34 20.97 -18.96 -11.03
CA ILE A 34 20.27 -17.80 -10.44
C ILE A 34 20.60 -16.51 -11.20
N GLN A 35 21.86 -16.34 -11.63
CA GLN A 35 22.27 -15.19 -12.43
C GLN A 35 21.59 -15.15 -13.80
N GLN A 36 21.30 -16.32 -14.38
CA GLN A 36 20.62 -16.44 -15.67
C GLN A 36 19.11 -16.20 -15.61
N LEU A 37 18.52 -16.12 -14.40
CA LEU A 37 17.10 -15.82 -14.25
C LEU A 37 16.76 -14.44 -14.81
N SER A 38 15.73 -14.41 -15.65
CA SER A 38 15.09 -13.15 -16.07
C SER A 38 14.53 -12.40 -14.86
N VAL A 39 14.30 -11.10 -15.01
CA VAL A 39 13.73 -10.25 -13.94
C VAL A 39 12.44 -10.85 -13.40
N LYS A 40 11.52 -11.28 -14.28
CA LYS A 40 10.24 -11.87 -13.89
C LYS A 40 10.39 -13.18 -13.10
N GLN A 41 11.28 -14.08 -13.55
CA GLN A 41 11.53 -15.35 -12.87
C GLN A 41 12.15 -15.13 -11.50
N ARG A 42 13.11 -14.20 -11.41
CA ARG A 42 13.76 -13.81 -10.17
C ARG A 42 12.75 -13.27 -9.16
N THR A 43 11.91 -12.32 -9.56
CA THR A 43 10.87 -11.75 -8.69
C THR A 43 9.91 -12.83 -8.20
N ASN A 44 9.52 -13.78 -9.07
CA ASN A 44 8.64 -14.88 -8.68
C ASN A 44 9.31 -15.80 -7.64
N LEU A 45 10.56 -16.23 -7.89
CA LEU A 45 11.31 -17.07 -6.95
C LEU A 45 11.49 -16.38 -5.59
N ILE A 46 11.81 -15.08 -5.59
CA ILE A 46 11.93 -14.27 -4.37
C ILE A 46 10.58 -14.16 -3.66
N THR A 47 9.50 -13.93 -4.40
CA THR A 47 8.14 -13.89 -3.83
C THR A 47 7.81 -15.20 -3.11
N LYS A 48 8.07 -16.35 -3.74
CA LYS A 48 7.90 -17.68 -3.12
C LYS A 48 8.77 -17.83 -1.87
N LEU A 49 10.04 -17.42 -1.93
CA LEU A 49 10.97 -17.47 -0.79
C LEU A 49 10.45 -16.69 0.42
N ILE A 50 9.94 -15.48 0.20
CA ILE A 50 9.42 -14.60 1.26
C ILE A 50 8.12 -15.15 1.83
N LEU A 51 7.19 -15.64 0.98
CA LEU A 51 5.92 -16.22 1.44
C LEU A 51 6.10 -17.50 2.26
N GLN A 52 7.15 -18.27 2.00
CA GLN A 52 7.47 -19.50 2.74
C GLN A 52 8.42 -19.29 3.91
N CYS A 53 8.93 -18.07 4.07
CA CYS A 53 9.79 -17.75 5.17
C CYS A 53 8.95 -17.62 6.46
N PRO A 54 9.30 -18.35 7.53
CA PRO A 54 8.67 -18.13 8.83
C PRO A 54 8.95 -16.71 9.34
N GLY A 55 8.05 -16.16 10.16
CA GLY A 55 8.07 -14.77 10.63
C GLY A 55 9.40 -14.29 11.22
N ASP A 56 10.11 -15.17 11.93
CA ASP A 56 11.41 -14.86 12.55
C ASP A 56 12.61 -15.14 11.62
N GLY A 57 12.36 -15.74 10.45
CA GLY A 57 13.36 -16.23 9.52
C GLY A 57 13.88 -15.19 8.52
N PHE A 58 13.26 -14.00 8.41
CA PHE A 58 13.60 -13.02 7.37
C PHE A 58 15.01 -12.46 7.51
N ASN A 59 15.47 -12.17 8.73
CA ASN A 59 16.83 -11.72 8.96
C ASN A 59 17.85 -12.79 8.57
N LYS A 60 17.57 -14.05 8.92
CA LYS A 60 18.40 -15.20 8.57
C LYS A 60 18.42 -15.45 7.07
N LEU A 61 17.27 -15.33 6.40
CA LEU A 61 17.15 -15.39 4.95
C LEU A 61 18.04 -14.33 4.31
N ASN A 62 17.87 -13.07 4.68
CA ASN A 62 18.61 -11.95 4.11
C ASN A 62 20.13 -12.13 4.31
N GLN A 63 20.55 -12.49 5.53
CA GLN A 63 21.96 -12.78 5.82
C GLN A 63 22.51 -13.94 4.98
N THR A 64 21.78 -15.04 4.86
CA THR A 64 22.22 -16.22 4.09
C THR A 64 22.37 -15.87 2.61
N VAL A 65 21.39 -15.16 2.03
CA VAL A 65 21.45 -14.75 0.62
C VAL A 65 22.60 -13.78 0.39
N HIS A 66 22.79 -12.76 1.24
CA HIS A 66 23.90 -11.82 1.10
C HIS A 66 25.28 -12.47 1.30
N HIS A 67 25.37 -13.51 2.13
CA HIS A 67 26.60 -14.25 2.33
C HIS A 67 26.94 -15.13 1.12
N SER A 68 25.96 -15.84 0.55
CA SER A 68 26.16 -16.76 -0.57
C SER A 68 26.22 -16.08 -1.95
N LEU A 69 25.43 -15.03 -2.16
CA LEU A 69 25.26 -14.35 -3.45
C LEU A 69 25.65 -12.87 -3.35
N CYS A 70 26.70 -12.59 -2.58
CA CYS A 70 27.21 -11.25 -2.36
C CYS A 70 27.39 -10.50 -3.69
N TYR A 71 26.90 -9.26 -3.76
CA TYR A 71 26.92 -8.37 -4.93
C TYR A 71 26.09 -8.81 -6.14
N GLU A 72 25.21 -9.79 -5.99
CA GLU A 72 24.29 -10.15 -7.06
C GLU A 72 23.00 -9.36 -7.01
N LYS A 73 22.45 -9.09 -8.20
CA LYS A 73 21.11 -8.53 -8.37
C LYS A 73 20.03 -9.36 -7.65
N PHE A 74 20.31 -10.64 -7.39
CA PHE A 74 19.44 -11.51 -6.60
C PHE A 74 19.44 -11.12 -5.11
N ALA A 75 20.61 -10.94 -4.50
CA ALA A 75 20.72 -10.54 -3.10
C ALA A 75 20.09 -9.16 -2.86
N GLU A 76 20.35 -8.20 -3.76
CA GLU A 76 19.71 -6.88 -3.70
C GLU A 76 18.18 -6.97 -3.77
N ALA A 77 17.64 -7.78 -4.68
CA ALA A 77 16.20 -7.99 -4.82
C ALA A 77 15.59 -8.70 -3.60
N VAL A 78 16.30 -9.63 -2.95
CA VAL A 78 15.86 -10.25 -1.69
C VAL A 78 15.82 -9.22 -0.57
N GLY A 79 16.85 -8.38 -0.42
CA GLY A 79 16.87 -7.30 0.57
C GLY A 79 15.70 -6.34 0.39
N ARG A 80 15.43 -5.93 -0.85
CA ARG A 80 14.26 -5.14 -1.23
C ARG A 80 12.94 -5.81 -0.86
N ALA A 81 12.77 -7.09 -1.16
CA ALA A 81 11.56 -7.83 -0.80
C ALA A 81 11.37 -7.95 0.73
N CYS A 82 12.46 -8.09 1.49
CA CYS A 82 12.42 -8.08 2.96
C CYS A 82 11.95 -6.72 3.51
N ILE A 83 12.46 -5.61 2.94
CA ILE A 83 12.00 -4.26 3.28
C ILE A 83 10.50 -4.12 2.98
N LEU A 84 10.04 -4.58 1.81
CA LEU A 84 8.62 -4.52 1.45
C LEU A 84 7.76 -5.30 2.46
N ASN A 85 8.15 -6.51 2.82
CA ASN A 85 7.44 -7.31 3.80
C ASN A 85 7.31 -6.57 5.15
N ARG A 86 8.39 -5.92 5.61
CA ARG A 86 8.36 -5.09 6.82
C ARG A 86 7.42 -3.89 6.70
N LEU A 87 7.43 -3.20 5.56
CA LEU A 87 6.53 -2.07 5.29
C LEU A 87 5.06 -2.52 5.29
N ILE A 88 4.77 -3.69 4.72
CA ILE A 88 3.40 -4.25 4.72
C ILE A 88 2.98 -4.65 6.15
N GLN A 89 3.87 -5.27 6.93
CA GLN A 89 3.59 -5.55 8.34
C GLN A 89 3.28 -4.28 9.13
N LEU A 90 4.02 -3.20 8.90
CA LEU A 90 3.75 -1.90 9.52
C LEU A 90 2.41 -1.32 9.04
N LEU A 91 2.05 -1.50 7.77
CA LEU A 91 0.75 -1.09 7.20
C LEU A 91 -0.43 -1.88 7.78
N GLN A 92 -0.18 -3.08 8.30
CA GLN A 92 -1.17 -3.90 9.00
C GLN A 92 -1.15 -3.71 10.52
N GLY A 93 -0.16 -2.97 11.03
CA GLY A 93 0.02 -2.70 12.45
C GLY A 93 -0.94 -1.63 12.99
N GLU A 94 -0.62 -1.15 14.19
CA GLU A 94 -1.42 -0.15 14.91
C GLU A 94 -1.27 1.26 14.32
N GLU A 95 -0.10 1.58 13.76
CA GLU A 95 0.22 2.90 13.22
C GLU A 95 0.56 2.84 11.72
N PRO A 96 -0.42 2.49 10.86
CA PRO A 96 -0.16 2.23 9.44
C PRO A 96 0.29 3.48 8.67
N HIS A 97 -0.02 4.66 9.17
CA HIS A 97 0.37 5.94 8.56
C HIS A 97 1.88 6.19 8.59
N LEU A 98 2.62 5.57 9.51
CA LEU A 98 4.07 5.72 9.62
C LEU A 98 4.83 5.13 8.43
N VAL A 99 4.25 4.16 7.73
CA VAL A 99 4.82 3.57 6.50
C VAL A 99 5.18 4.66 5.50
N PHE A 100 4.31 5.64 5.30
CA PHE A 100 4.45 6.70 4.31
C PHE A 100 5.50 7.77 4.67
N ASN A 101 6.00 7.73 5.91
CA ASN A 101 7.06 8.57 6.42
C ASN A 101 8.41 7.83 6.54
N SER A 102 8.42 6.52 6.29
CA SER A 102 9.66 5.73 6.33
C SER A 102 10.58 6.12 5.17
N PRO A 103 11.90 6.29 5.39
CA PRO A 103 12.86 6.55 4.31
C PRO A 103 12.99 5.36 3.33
N GLU A 104 12.59 4.17 3.77
CA GLU A 104 12.61 2.95 2.96
C GLU A 104 11.36 2.82 2.06
N TYR A 105 10.37 3.69 2.24
CA TYR A 105 9.15 3.67 1.46
C TYR A 105 9.41 4.07 0.01
N SER A 106 9.02 3.19 -0.92
CA SER A 106 9.09 3.46 -2.36
C SER A 106 7.92 2.81 -3.07
N ILE A 107 7.16 3.60 -3.83
CA ILE A 107 6.04 3.12 -4.66
C ILE A 107 6.53 2.06 -5.66
N SER A 108 7.72 2.27 -6.24
CA SER A 108 8.34 1.32 -7.18
C SER A 108 8.55 -0.07 -6.57
N LEU A 109 8.80 -0.15 -5.25
CA LEU A 109 8.98 -1.42 -4.55
C LEU A 109 7.68 -2.24 -4.50
N PHE A 110 6.55 -1.58 -4.23
CA PHE A 110 5.23 -2.20 -4.25
C PHE A 110 4.86 -2.70 -5.65
N HIS A 111 5.24 -1.96 -6.70
CA HIS A 111 5.02 -2.37 -8.08
C HIS A 111 5.91 -3.54 -8.50
N GLU A 112 7.19 -3.50 -8.15
CA GLU A 112 8.17 -4.53 -8.46
C GLU A 112 7.72 -5.90 -7.92
N PHE A 113 7.19 -5.93 -6.70
CA PHE A 113 6.72 -7.14 -6.04
C PHE A 113 5.19 -7.18 -5.90
N SER A 114 4.47 -6.73 -6.93
CA SER A 114 3.00 -6.69 -6.93
C SER A 114 2.33 -8.02 -6.54
N GLY A 115 2.89 -9.16 -6.98
CA GLY A 115 2.40 -10.48 -6.60
C GLY A 115 2.54 -10.80 -5.11
N LEU A 116 3.59 -10.28 -4.46
CA LEU A 116 3.79 -10.39 -3.01
C LEU A 116 2.80 -9.49 -2.27
N VAL A 117 2.61 -8.26 -2.74
CA VAL A 117 1.63 -7.30 -2.18
C VAL A 117 0.23 -7.89 -2.19
N ALA A 118 -0.20 -8.46 -3.32
CA ALA A 118 -1.53 -9.07 -3.44
C ALA A 118 -1.76 -10.27 -2.50
N HIS A 119 -0.70 -11.02 -2.17
CA HIS A 119 -0.81 -12.11 -1.20
C HIS A 119 -0.83 -11.61 0.24
N LEU A 120 0.01 -10.62 0.57
CA LEU A 120 0.13 -10.12 1.93
C LEU A 120 -1.00 -9.16 2.30
N ILE A 121 -1.57 -8.42 1.34
CA ILE A 121 -2.69 -7.50 1.52
C ILE A 121 -3.91 -8.04 0.76
N PRO A 122 -4.66 -9.00 1.35
CA PRO A 122 -5.86 -9.51 0.71
C PRO A 122 -7.06 -8.55 0.82
N ASP A 123 -7.09 -7.68 1.84
CA ASP A 123 -8.21 -6.75 2.09
C ASP A 123 -7.73 -5.30 2.19
N ARG A 124 -7.95 -4.54 1.11
CA ARG A 124 -7.64 -3.12 1.02
C ARG A 124 -8.55 -2.25 1.89
N LYS A 125 -9.81 -2.66 2.05
CA LYS A 125 -10.79 -1.89 2.81
C LYS A 125 -10.38 -1.82 4.27
N ALA A 126 -9.97 -2.96 4.84
CA ALA A 126 -9.48 -3.03 6.21
C ALA A 126 -8.28 -2.09 6.47
N ILE A 127 -7.33 -2.02 5.54
CA ILE A 127 -6.18 -1.10 5.66
C ILE A 127 -6.64 0.36 5.55
N SER A 128 -7.54 0.65 4.61
CA SER A 128 -8.04 1.99 4.38
C SER A 128 -8.86 2.51 5.57
N GLU A 129 -9.69 1.66 6.18
CA GLU A 129 -10.45 1.97 7.41
C GLU A 129 -9.50 2.24 8.60
N ARG A 130 -8.47 1.40 8.79
CA ARG A 130 -7.48 1.61 9.85
C ARG A 130 -6.69 2.90 9.65
N LEU A 131 -6.28 3.18 8.43
CA LEU A 131 -5.63 4.44 8.09
C LEU A 131 -6.57 5.61 8.38
N ALA A 132 -7.87 5.52 8.08
CA ALA A 132 -8.80 6.63 8.29
C ALA A 132 -8.97 6.92 9.79
N ALA A 133 -9.01 5.86 10.61
CA ALA A 133 -9.17 5.97 12.06
C ALA A 133 -7.96 6.56 12.80
N VAL A 134 -6.73 6.22 12.39
CA VAL A 134 -5.51 6.56 13.14
C VAL A 134 -4.75 7.75 12.54
N THR A 135 -4.92 8.02 11.25
CA THR A 135 -4.12 9.05 10.55
C THR A 135 -4.57 10.47 10.92
N PRO A 136 -3.64 11.41 11.17
CA PRO A 136 -3.97 12.82 11.31
C PRO A 136 -4.58 13.41 10.03
N LYS A 137 -5.60 14.27 10.16
CA LYS A 137 -6.38 14.78 9.03
C LYS A 137 -5.54 15.52 7.99
N GLU A 138 -4.43 16.12 8.43
CA GLU A 138 -3.48 16.84 7.58
C GLU A 138 -2.78 15.92 6.57
N GLN A 139 -2.69 14.62 6.86
CA GLN A 139 -1.99 13.65 6.03
C GLN A 139 -2.93 12.88 5.08
N TYR A 140 -4.25 13.00 5.23
CA TYR A 140 -5.23 12.25 4.44
C TYR A 140 -5.06 12.39 2.94
N SER A 141 -4.92 13.61 2.43
CA SER A 141 -4.78 13.85 0.97
C SER A 141 -3.52 13.21 0.40
N ARG A 142 -2.39 13.28 1.14
CA ARG A 142 -1.13 12.67 0.74
C ARG A 142 -1.23 11.14 0.74
N ILE A 143 -1.76 10.57 1.83
CA ILE A 143 -1.89 9.12 1.98
C ILE A 143 -2.89 8.55 0.97
N ALA A 144 -3.99 9.25 0.69
CA ALA A 144 -4.95 8.86 -0.35
C ALA A 144 -4.27 8.69 -1.71
N ARG A 145 -3.48 9.69 -2.14
CA ARG A 145 -2.73 9.63 -3.40
C ARG A 145 -1.70 8.50 -3.42
N GLN A 146 -1.02 8.26 -2.29
CA GLN A 146 -0.01 7.22 -2.19
C GLN A 146 -0.60 5.80 -2.20
N LEU A 147 -1.72 5.58 -1.51
CA LEU A 147 -2.47 4.32 -1.57
C LEU A 147 -2.98 4.05 -2.98
N ASP A 148 -3.57 5.06 -3.62
CA ASP A 148 -4.08 4.94 -4.99
C ASP A 148 -2.97 4.59 -5.98
N ALA A 149 -1.81 5.24 -5.84
CA ALA A 149 -0.62 4.90 -6.63
C ALA A 149 -0.20 3.44 -6.43
N ILE A 150 -0.11 2.94 -5.19
CA ILE A 150 0.25 1.54 -4.90
C ILE A 150 -0.75 0.57 -5.52
N PHE A 151 -2.05 0.80 -5.31
CA PHE A 151 -3.11 -0.15 -5.67
C PHE A 151 -3.48 -0.14 -7.16
N SER A 152 -3.31 1.00 -7.85
CA SER A 152 -3.62 1.12 -9.29
C SER A 152 -2.91 0.08 -10.17
N VAL A 153 -1.68 -0.30 -9.83
CA VAL A 153 -0.89 -1.27 -10.61
C VAL A 153 -0.90 -2.66 -9.99
N THR A 154 -0.96 -2.76 -8.67
CA THR A 154 -0.90 -4.06 -7.97
C THR A 154 -2.20 -4.85 -8.10
N LEU A 155 -3.34 -4.18 -8.32
CA LEU A 155 -4.68 -4.78 -8.27
C LEU A 155 -5.56 -4.48 -9.50
N ALA A 156 -5.00 -4.12 -10.66
CA ALA A 156 -5.76 -3.91 -11.91
C ALA A 156 -6.56 -5.16 -12.40
N LYS A 157 -6.67 -6.22 -11.59
CA LYS A 157 -7.42 -7.45 -11.85
C LYS A 157 -8.47 -7.78 -10.77
N VAL A 158 -8.59 -7.01 -9.68
CA VAL A 158 -9.54 -7.28 -8.59
C VAL A 158 -10.68 -6.26 -8.67
N ASP A 159 -11.90 -6.79 -8.61
CA ASP A 159 -13.22 -6.18 -8.86
C ASP A 159 -13.38 -4.68 -8.56
N ASP A 160 -14.24 -4.07 -9.38
CA ASP A 160 -14.75 -2.68 -9.42
C ASP A 160 -15.52 -2.23 -8.15
N ARG A 161 -15.31 -2.89 -7.00
CA ARG A 161 -16.06 -2.71 -5.75
C ARG A 161 -15.22 -2.23 -4.55
N ASP A 162 -13.98 -1.84 -4.78
CA ASP A 162 -13.15 -1.28 -3.71
C ASP A 162 -13.48 0.19 -3.46
N ILE A 163 -13.95 0.49 -2.24
CA ILE A 163 -14.18 1.86 -1.79
C ILE A 163 -12.82 2.56 -1.64
N PRO A 164 -12.58 3.70 -2.32
CA PRO A 164 -11.34 4.43 -2.17
C PRO A 164 -11.20 5.00 -0.77
N PHE A 165 -9.96 5.06 -0.26
CA PHE A 165 -9.64 5.63 1.05
C PHE A 165 -10.26 7.01 1.27
N GLY A 166 -10.29 7.85 0.22
CA GLY A 166 -10.94 9.17 0.27
C GLY A 166 -12.43 9.11 0.60
N ALA A 167 -13.17 8.14 0.06
CA ALA A 167 -14.59 7.98 0.35
C ALA A 167 -14.84 7.49 1.79
N ILE A 168 -13.95 6.64 2.33
CA ILE A 168 -14.02 6.19 3.73
C ILE A 168 -13.79 7.35 4.70
N VAL A 169 -12.79 8.20 4.41
CA VAL A 169 -12.50 9.40 5.20
C VAL A 169 -13.68 10.38 5.16
N GLU A 170 -14.32 10.55 3.99
CA GLU A 170 -15.48 11.43 3.83
C GLU A 170 -16.71 10.89 4.57
N GLU A 171 -16.98 9.59 4.50
CA GLU A 171 -18.04 8.92 5.26
C GLU A 171 -17.84 9.01 6.79
N GLN A 172 -16.60 8.83 7.27
CA GLN A 172 -16.23 9.03 8.68
C GLN A 172 -16.35 10.50 9.11
N ALA A 173 -16.13 11.45 8.20
CA ALA A 173 -16.33 12.86 8.47
C ALA A 173 -17.82 13.26 8.54
N LEU A 174 -18.69 12.56 7.81
CA LEU A 174 -20.15 12.77 7.79
C LEU A 174 -20.86 12.13 9.00
N THR A 175 -20.30 11.06 9.57
CA THR A 175 -20.88 10.33 10.71
C THR A 175 -20.43 10.85 12.08
N ALA A 176 -19.48 11.80 12.12
CA ALA A 176 -19.06 12.44 13.36
C ALA A 176 -20.16 13.39 13.91
N PRO A 177 -20.62 13.23 15.16
CA PRO A 177 -21.62 14.12 15.74
C PRO A 177 -20.98 15.49 15.98
N GLY A 178 -21.42 16.51 15.24
CA GLY A 178 -21.07 17.90 15.53
C GLY A 178 -20.53 18.76 14.37
N ARG A 179 -20.93 18.53 13.12
CA ARG A 179 -20.77 19.56 12.07
C ARG A 179 -22.10 20.00 11.52
N ASN A 180 -22.52 21.18 11.98
CA ASN A 180 -23.49 22.02 11.29
C ASN A 180 -23.06 22.18 9.82
N SER A 181 -24.02 21.95 8.94
CA SER A 181 -24.01 22.23 7.52
C SER A 181 -23.50 23.64 7.22
N ILE A 182 -22.24 23.76 6.77
CA ILE A 182 -21.69 25.00 6.18
C ILE A 182 -21.77 24.96 4.64
N PHE A 183 -22.06 23.81 4.03
CA PHE A 183 -22.46 23.73 2.62
C PHE A 183 -23.98 23.82 2.47
N ALA A 184 -24.54 24.95 2.90
CA ALA A 184 -25.77 25.43 2.27
C ALA A 184 -25.36 26.00 0.91
N ILE A 185 -25.74 25.30 -0.16
CA ILE A 185 -25.62 25.77 -1.53
C ILE A 185 -26.42 27.08 -1.62
N PRO A 186 -25.83 28.25 -1.96
CA PRO A 186 -26.61 29.40 -2.33
C PRO A 186 -27.22 29.12 -3.70
N SER A 187 -28.49 28.71 -3.71
CA SER A 187 -29.30 28.72 -4.91
C SER A 187 -29.68 30.18 -5.18
N SER A 188 -29.00 30.81 -6.13
CA SER A 188 -29.41 32.08 -6.74
C SER A 188 -29.86 31.81 -8.18
N PRO A 189 -30.47 32.78 -8.86
CA PRO A 189 -31.77 33.39 -8.60
C PRO A 189 -32.66 33.25 -9.85
N ASP A 190 -33.99 33.26 -9.72
CA ASP A 190 -34.82 33.59 -10.89
C ASP A 190 -36.08 34.34 -10.49
N GLU A 191 -36.31 35.39 -11.28
CA GLU A 191 -37.28 36.46 -11.13
C GLU A 191 -38.73 35.95 -11.28
N LYS A 192 -39.68 36.58 -10.57
CA LYS A 192 -40.68 37.48 -11.18
C LYS A 192 -41.80 37.89 -10.23
N GLU A 193 -42.08 39.20 -10.31
CA GLU A 193 -43.39 39.87 -10.16
C GLU A 193 -44.04 39.84 -8.74
N LYS A 194 -44.70 40.88 -8.22
CA LYS A 194 -45.24 42.15 -8.73
C LYS A 194 -45.79 42.93 -7.52
N THR A 195 -45.75 44.28 -7.57
CA THR A 195 -46.73 45.29 -7.06
C THR A 195 -47.20 45.17 -5.56
N THR A 196 -47.31 46.20 -4.73
CA THR A 196 -47.87 47.56 -4.90
C THR A 196 -47.60 48.38 -3.62
N GLU A 197 -47.63 49.70 -3.78
CA GLU A 197 -47.75 50.82 -2.82
C GLU A 197 -48.26 50.52 -1.39
N ASN A 198 -47.67 51.22 -0.41
CA ASN A 198 -48.41 52.28 0.28
C ASN A 198 -47.50 53.25 1.05
N GLN A 199 -47.72 54.53 0.79
CA GLN A 199 -47.26 55.67 1.58
C GLN A 199 -48.09 55.75 2.87
N SER A 200 -47.49 56.20 3.98
CA SER A 200 -48.16 57.11 4.93
C SER A 200 -47.14 57.76 5.88
N THR A 201 -47.47 59.02 6.16
CA THR A 201 -46.69 60.11 6.76
C THR A 201 -47.02 60.27 8.25
N THR A 202 -46.24 61.13 8.94
CA THR A 202 -46.48 61.82 10.25
C THR A 202 -46.10 60.98 11.49
N GLU A 203 -45.41 61.46 12.54
CA GLU A 203 -45.38 62.76 13.25
C GLU A 203 -43.95 63.03 13.82
N ILE A 204 -43.32 64.21 13.68
CA ILE A 204 -43.33 65.43 14.53
C ILE A 204 -43.51 65.20 16.04
N GLY A 205 -42.51 65.59 16.84
CA GLY A 205 -42.63 65.80 18.28
C GLY A 205 -41.37 66.43 18.88
N LEU A 206 -41.44 67.75 19.11
CA LEU A 206 -40.46 68.56 19.86
C LEU A 206 -40.37 68.15 21.34
N ASN A 207 -39.16 68.20 21.90
CA ASN A 207 -38.81 69.08 23.03
C ASN A 207 -37.30 69.13 23.22
#